data_AF-A0A4R3A2R6-F1
#
_entry.id   AF-A0A4R3A2R6-F1
#
_cell.length_a   1.000
_cell.length_b   1.000
_cell.length_c   1.000
_cell.angle_alpha   90.00
_cell.angle_beta   90.00
_cell.angle_gamma   90.00
#
_symmetry.space_group_name_H-M   'P 1'
#
loop_
_entity.id
_entity.type
_entity.pdbx_description
1 polymer ?
#
loop_
_entity_poly.entity_id
_entity_poly.type
_entity_poly.pdbx_seq_one_letter_code
_entity_poly.pdbx_strand_id
1 'polypeptide(L)'
;MKSSHKLKSILCVSAIALTSFQFTACKKDKVEDPKEEEVFKTEGLNVAVPSGKTIFYDLKKQEDATESSYTFKLSGMYGSRLDLGNQGYQMGYFDLKNTSIKDIKLTNTADFNQLDVKETNFLTIDASTAGEPANGPTWIIYDYKNNHAVYPTADRYIVFYKKADITSGAQTEVIIMQADKVTAKDGNARYQLKSESHDINILKEKEVKTGTVAVASGKTVFYDLLNDKITETVETSLVNFSGTSGTTLKPSTTAYKFGYFDLKGKAIEDIKIANLKELDFKEATSLGLDATSMNVPVTGPTWMVYAGAPTHAVYPTADRFVVLYKGTSLSENPNEVIIFKANELVTAGRDVTFKLKIKQFIK
;
A
#
# COMPACT_ATOMS: atom_id res chain seq x y z
N MET A 1 32.25 -19.81 -73.07
CA MET A 1 31.88 -19.15 -71.80
C MET A 1 31.87 -20.26 -70.73
N LYS A 2 32.93 -20.54 -69.94
CA LYS A 2 33.46 -19.84 -68.73
C LYS A 2 32.31 -19.30 -67.87
N SER A 3 32.06 -19.63 -66.58
CA SER A 3 32.81 -20.21 -65.45
C SER A 3 31.78 -20.61 -64.35
N SER A 4 31.78 -21.80 -63.74
CA SER A 4 32.39 -22.24 -62.45
C SER A 4 31.58 -22.04 -61.13
N HIS A 5 31.18 -23.18 -60.56
CA HIS A 5 31.20 -23.69 -59.16
C HIS A 5 31.22 -22.79 -57.90
N LYS A 6 30.45 -23.24 -56.88
CA LYS A 6 30.79 -23.70 -55.48
C LYS A 6 29.61 -23.31 -54.54
N LEU A 7 29.17 -24.06 -53.52
CA LEU A 7 29.80 -24.84 -52.45
C LEU A 7 29.11 -26.21 -52.30
N LYS A 8 29.80 -27.35 -52.16
CA LYS A 8 30.51 -27.91 -50.99
C LYS A 8 29.63 -28.22 -49.77
N SER A 9 29.28 -29.50 -49.71
CA SER A 9 28.80 -30.29 -48.57
C SER A 9 29.67 -30.16 -47.33
N ILE A 10 29.11 -30.45 -46.15
CA ILE A 10 29.54 -31.55 -45.25
C ILE A 10 28.38 -31.87 -44.29
N LEU A 11 27.99 -33.13 -44.33
CA LEU A 11 27.07 -33.82 -43.43
C LEU A 11 27.88 -35.02 -42.92
N CYS A 12 28.06 -35.12 -41.61
CA CYS A 12 28.71 -36.20 -40.85
C CYS A 12 28.33 -35.92 -39.39
N VAL A 13 27.82 -36.83 -38.55
CA VAL A 13 27.95 -38.28 -38.46
C VAL A 13 26.67 -38.86 -37.85
N SER A 14 26.43 -40.09 -38.25
CA SER A 14 25.35 -41.04 -37.96
C SER A 14 25.44 -41.78 -36.61
N ALA A 15 24.36 -42.51 -36.32
CA ALA A 15 24.23 -43.74 -35.52
C ALA A 15 23.89 -43.58 -34.02
N ILE A 16 22.63 -43.78 -33.62
CA ILE A 16 21.95 -45.06 -33.25
C ILE A 16 22.36 -45.57 -31.86
N ALA A 17 21.39 -45.56 -30.93
CA ALA A 17 21.08 -46.72 -30.08
C ALA A 17 19.65 -46.60 -29.53
N LEU A 18 18.71 -47.28 -30.19
CA LEU A 18 17.43 -47.66 -29.61
C LEU A 18 17.67 -48.87 -28.71
N THR A 19 17.44 -48.71 -27.41
CA THR A 19 17.14 -49.84 -26.52
C THR A 19 15.86 -49.52 -25.77
N SER A 20 14.80 -50.22 -26.18
CA SER A 20 13.52 -50.33 -25.50
C SER A 20 13.68 -51.00 -24.14
N PHE A 21 13.23 -50.33 -23.07
CA PHE A 21 12.72 -51.00 -21.88
C PHE A 21 11.42 -50.36 -21.41
N GLN A 22 10.58 -51.23 -20.87
CA GLN A 22 9.14 -51.17 -20.80
C GLN A 22 8.64 -50.28 -19.65
N PHE A 23 7.45 -49.73 -19.84
CA PHE A 23 6.65 -49.08 -18.82
C PHE A 23 6.48 -49.97 -17.59
N THR A 24 6.84 -49.45 -16.42
CA THR A 24 6.18 -49.81 -15.15
C THR A 24 5.79 -48.51 -14.47
N ALA A 25 4.48 -48.36 -14.24
CA ALA A 25 3.87 -47.19 -13.66
C ALA A 25 4.35 -46.95 -12.22
N CYS A 26 4.85 -45.74 -11.95
CA CYS A 26 4.84 -45.16 -10.62
C CYS A 26 4.12 -43.82 -10.72
N LYS A 27 2.92 -43.74 -10.13
CA LYS A 27 2.28 -42.48 -9.80
C LYS A 27 3.27 -41.68 -8.97
N LYS A 28 3.74 -40.55 -9.49
CA LYS A 28 4.36 -39.48 -8.70
C LYS A 28 3.43 -38.28 -8.77
N ASP A 29 3.17 -37.75 -7.59
CA ASP A 29 2.34 -36.60 -7.32
C ASP A 29 2.65 -35.45 -8.28
N LYS A 30 1.59 -34.74 -8.67
CA LYS A 30 1.71 -33.42 -9.28
C LYS A 30 2.41 -32.51 -8.27
N VAL A 31 3.72 -32.38 -8.42
CA VAL A 31 4.42 -31.20 -7.92
C VAL A 31 3.96 -30.07 -8.82
N GLU A 32 3.16 -29.15 -8.28
CA GLU A 32 3.00 -27.84 -8.87
C GLU A 32 4.41 -27.24 -8.95
N ASP A 33 4.90 -27.01 -10.16
CA ASP A 33 6.07 -26.15 -10.35
C ASP A 33 5.78 -24.82 -9.64
N PRO A 34 6.71 -24.28 -8.85
CA PRO A 34 6.55 -22.94 -8.31
C PRO A 34 6.38 -22.01 -9.52
N LYS A 35 5.30 -21.22 -9.52
CA LYS A 35 5.10 -20.16 -10.50
C LYS A 35 6.39 -19.34 -10.54
N GLU A 36 7.08 -19.36 -11.67
CA GLU A 36 8.16 -18.40 -11.92
C GLU A 36 7.56 -17.01 -11.72
N GLU A 37 8.06 -16.27 -10.72
CA GLU A 37 7.89 -14.82 -10.68
C GLU A 37 8.50 -14.30 -11.98
N GLU A 38 7.66 -13.79 -12.87
CA GLU A 38 8.10 -13.05 -14.05
C GLU A 38 8.90 -11.84 -13.58
N VAL A 39 10.22 -11.99 -13.51
CA VAL A 39 11.12 -10.86 -13.29
C VAL A 39 11.04 -9.98 -14.54
N PHE A 40 10.35 -8.84 -14.40
CA PHE A 40 10.30 -7.79 -15.41
C PHE A 40 11.71 -7.41 -15.84
N LYS A 41 12.01 -7.53 -17.14
CA LYS A 41 13.30 -7.09 -17.68
C LYS A 41 13.35 -5.57 -17.70
N THR A 42 14.35 -4.98 -17.04
CA THR A 42 14.63 -3.53 -17.06
C THR A 42 15.31 -3.03 -18.35
N GLU A 43 15.13 -3.71 -19.48
CA GLU A 43 15.72 -3.28 -20.74
C GLU A 43 14.84 -2.20 -21.39
N GLY A 44 15.47 -1.10 -21.83
CA GLY A 44 14.78 0.08 -22.33
C GLY A 44 13.80 -0.26 -23.46
N LEU A 45 12.53 0.03 -23.20
CA LEU A 45 11.43 -0.22 -24.10
C LEU A 45 11.39 0.82 -25.22
N ASN A 46 11.34 0.38 -26.48
CA ASN A 46 11.30 1.29 -27.62
C ASN A 46 9.90 1.35 -28.23
N VAL A 47 9.19 2.46 -28.00
CA VAL A 47 7.84 2.67 -28.56
C VAL A 47 7.91 3.69 -29.70
N ALA A 48 7.47 3.29 -30.89
CA ALA A 48 7.39 4.18 -32.05
C ALA A 48 5.96 4.72 -32.20
N VAL A 49 5.82 6.04 -32.33
CA VAL A 49 4.53 6.72 -32.57
C VAL A 49 4.58 7.40 -33.93
N PRO A 50 4.05 6.77 -34.99
CA PRO A 50 3.96 7.40 -36.29
C PRO A 50 3.04 8.62 -36.28
N SER A 51 3.31 9.57 -37.17
CA SER A 51 2.53 10.80 -37.28
C SER A 51 1.02 10.52 -37.41
N GLY A 52 0.23 11.14 -36.54
CA GLY A 52 -1.23 11.03 -36.52
C GLY A 52 -1.79 9.67 -36.11
N LYS A 53 -0.97 8.77 -35.57
CA LYS A 53 -1.41 7.44 -35.10
C LYS A 53 -1.57 7.41 -33.59
N THR A 54 -2.50 6.56 -33.15
CA THR A 54 -2.64 6.14 -31.76
C THR A 54 -1.96 4.79 -31.60
N ILE A 55 -1.13 4.64 -30.57
CA ILE A 55 -0.43 3.40 -30.23
C ILE A 55 -0.93 2.93 -28.88
N PHE A 56 -1.31 1.67 -28.79
CA PHE A 56 -1.73 1.01 -27.55
C PHE A 56 -0.60 0.13 -27.07
N TYR A 57 -0.36 0.11 -25.76
CA TYR A 57 0.80 -0.58 -25.20
C TYR A 57 0.45 -1.37 -23.94
N ASP A 58 0.97 -2.59 -23.83
CA ASP A 58 0.86 -3.43 -22.62
C ASP A 58 2.21 -3.41 -21.89
N LEU A 59 2.26 -2.73 -20.75
CA LEU A 59 3.49 -2.61 -19.95
C LEU A 59 3.95 -3.95 -19.39
N LYS A 60 3.00 -4.84 -19.09
CA LYS A 60 3.31 -6.14 -18.50
C LYS A 60 3.99 -7.05 -19.51
N LYS A 61 3.43 -7.11 -20.71
CA LYS A 61 3.96 -7.94 -21.79
C LYS A 61 5.12 -7.28 -22.53
N GLN A 62 5.33 -5.99 -22.31
CA GLN A 62 6.33 -5.19 -23.03
C GLN A 62 6.15 -5.30 -24.56
N GLU A 63 4.91 -5.18 -25.03
CA GLU A 63 4.59 -5.23 -26.46
C GLU A 63 3.43 -4.30 -26.86
N ASP A 64 3.29 -4.10 -28.17
CA ASP A 64 2.15 -3.41 -28.76
C ASP A 64 0.86 -4.17 -28.44
N ALA A 65 -0.18 -3.42 -28.09
CA ALA A 65 -1.43 -3.96 -27.62
C ALA A 65 -2.61 -3.61 -28.54
N THR A 66 -3.79 -4.11 -28.18
CA THR A 66 -5.06 -3.74 -28.83
C THR A 66 -5.84 -2.77 -27.95
N GLU A 67 -6.81 -2.09 -28.54
CA GLU A 67 -7.73 -1.20 -27.82
C GLU A 67 -8.54 -1.93 -26.72
N SER A 68 -8.65 -3.26 -26.78
CA SER A 68 -9.37 -4.05 -25.77
C SER A 68 -8.53 -4.46 -24.57
N SER A 69 -7.20 -4.32 -24.60
CA SER A 69 -6.32 -4.77 -23.52
C SER A 69 -4.99 -4.04 -23.57
N TYR A 70 -4.94 -2.83 -23.01
CA TYR A 70 -3.72 -2.03 -22.96
C TYR A 70 -3.56 -1.35 -21.60
N THR A 71 -2.30 -1.13 -21.18
CA THR A 71 -1.98 -0.41 -19.94
C THR A 71 -2.06 1.10 -20.15
N PHE A 72 -1.52 1.58 -21.27
CA PHE A 72 -1.61 2.99 -21.68
C PHE A 72 -1.64 3.11 -23.21
N LYS A 73 -2.11 4.24 -23.71
CA LYS A 73 -2.00 4.58 -25.12
C LYS A 73 -1.31 5.93 -25.31
N LEU A 74 -0.60 6.08 -26.42
CA LEU A 74 0.00 7.32 -26.87
C LEU A 74 -0.76 7.84 -28.09
N SER A 75 -1.11 9.12 -28.07
CA SER A 75 -1.82 9.78 -29.17
C SER A 75 -1.43 11.26 -29.27
N GLY A 76 -1.90 11.94 -30.33
CA GLY A 76 -1.56 13.34 -30.56
C GLY A 76 -0.18 13.54 -31.17
N MET A 77 0.24 14.79 -31.31
CA MET A 77 1.50 15.15 -31.95
C MET A 77 2.67 14.52 -31.18
N TYR A 78 3.52 13.76 -31.87
CA TYR A 78 4.63 13.02 -31.26
C TYR A 78 4.20 12.01 -30.19
N GLY A 79 2.93 11.61 -30.12
CA GLY A 79 2.41 10.81 -29.00
C GLY A 79 2.23 11.60 -27.71
N SER A 80 2.15 12.93 -27.78
CA SER A 80 2.06 13.87 -26.66
C SER A 80 1.08 13.53 -25.56
N ARG A 81 0.01 12.82 -25.88
CA ARG A 81 -1.04 12.45 -24.94
C ARG A 81 -0.88 11.00 -24.55
N LEU A 82 -0.54 10.78 -23.29
CA LEU A 82 -0.54 9.48 -22.65
C LEU A 82 -1.84 9.33 -21.86
N ASP A 83 -2.69 8.39 -22.25
CA ASP A 83 -3.94 8.08 -21.55
C ASP A 83 -3.86 6.70 -20.88
N LEU A 84 -4.43 6.60 -19.68
CA LEU A 84 -4.63 5.35 -18.96
C LEU A 84 -5.52 4.38 -19.77
N GLY A 85 -5.16 3.09 -19.77
CA GLY A 85 -5.89 2.04 -20.47
C GLY A 85 -6.94 1.32 -19.62
N ASN A 86 -7.40 0.18 -20.13
CA ASN A 86 -8.57 -0.55 -19.63
C ASN A 86 -8.24 -1.84 -18.84
N GLN A 87 -6.98 -2.02 -18.44
CA GLN A 87 -6.53 -3.18 -17.65
C GLN A 87 -6.79 -3.07 -16.13
N GLY A 88 -7.61 -2.11 -15.70
CA GLY A 88 -8.00 -1.96 -14.29
C GLY A 88 -6.97 -1.25 -13.40
N TYR A 89 -5.90 -0.70 -13.99
CA TYR A 89 -4.98 0.19 -13.28
C TYR A 89 -5.63 1.56 -13.02
N GLN A 90 -5.19 2.22 -11.95
CA GLN A 90 -5.16 3.67 -11.83
C GLN A 90 -3.82 4.19 -12.34
N MET A 91 -3.79 5.47 -12.68
CA MET A 91 -2.57 6.16 -13.08
C MET A 91 -2.36 7.42 -12.24
N GLY A 92 -1.10 7.76 -12.01
CA GLY A 92 -0.67 9.02 -11.43
C GLY A 92 0.75 9.35 -11.86
N TYR A 93 1.28 10.43 -11.29
CA TYR A 93 2.68 10.79 -11.46
C TYR A 93 3.26 11.37 -10.17
N PHE A 94 4.58 11.32 -10.06
CA PHE A 94 5.35 11.96 -9.01
C PHE A 94 6.70 12.41 -9.56
N ASP A 95 7.35 13.36 -8.88
CA ASP A 95 8.61 13.95 -9.34
C ASP A 95 9.71 13.67 -8.29
N LEU A 96 10.81 13.01 -8.69
CA LEU A 96 12.00 12.78 -7.86
C LEU A 96 13.27 13.17 -8.58
N LYS A 97 14.01 14.11 -7.98
CA LYS A 97 15.24 14.66 -8.57
C LYS A 97 16.42 13.70 -8.41
N ASN A 98 17.22 13.57 -9.46
CA ASN A 98 18.49 12.83 -9.46
C ASN A 98 18.36 11.35 -9.03
N THR A 99 17.20 10.74 -9.27
CA THR A 99 16.94 9.34 -8.91
C THR A 99 16.94 8.49 -10.18
N SER A 100 17.51 7.28 -10.15
CA SER A 100 17.25 6.31 -11.22
C SER A 100 15.98 5.53 -10.88
N ILE A 101 15.23 5.11 -11.90
CA ILE A 101 14.06 4.24 -11.66
C ILE A 101 14.43 2.97 -10.86
N LYS A 102 15.64 2.44 -11.07
CA LYS A 102 16.19 1.27 -10.35
C LYS A 102 16.48 1.54 -8.86
N ASP A 103 16.63 2.81 -8.50
CA ASP A 103 16.89 3.22 -7.12
C ASP A 103 15.59 3.45 -6.34
N ILE A 104 14.44 3.48 -7.03
CA ILE A 104 13.13 3.55 -6.38
C ILE A 104 12.79 2.18 -5.83
N LYS A 105 12.74 2.08 -4.50
CA LYS A 105 12.41 0.84 -3.80
C LYS A 105 11.05 0.99 -3.16
N LEU A 106 10.09 0.19 -3.62
CA LEU A 106 8.80 0.05 -2.99
C LEU A 106 8.71 -1.35 -2.39
N THR A 107 8.72 -1.43 -1.07
CA THR A 107 8.53 -2.68 -0.32
C THR A 107 7.20 -2.71 0.40
N ASN A 108 6.63 -1.53 0.65
CA ASN A 108 5.45 -1.39 1.49
C ASN A 108 4.62 -0.13 1.20
N THR A 109 3.53 0.01 1.95
CA THR A 109 2.59 1.13 1.86
C THR A 109 3.20 2.47 2.21
N ALA A 110 4.09 2.53 3.20
CA ALA A 110 4.73 3.78 3.57
C ALA A 110 5.66 4.27 2.47
N ASP A 111 6.41 3.37 1.84
CA ASP A 111 7.24 3.70 0.67
C ASP A 111 6.38 4.27 -0.46
N PHE A 112 5.24 3.62 -0.76
CA PHE A 112 4.29 4.11 -1.76
C PHE A 112 3.68 5.47 -1.41
N ASN A 113 3.26 5.66 -0.16
CA ASN A 113 2.70 6.93 0.31
C ASN A 113 3.71 8.07 0.29
N GLN A 114 5.01 7.78 0.47
CA GLN A 114 6.08 8.78 0.37
C GLN A 114 6.31 9.28 -1.06
N LEU A 115 5.84 8.56 -2.08
CA LEU A 115 5.92 9.02 -3.46
C LEU A 115 5.05 10.26 -3.73
N ASP A 116 4.05 10.54 -2.87
CA ASP A 116 3.11 11.66 -3.04
C ASP A 116 2.47 11.67 -4.45
N VAL A 117 1.90 10.52 -4.82
CA VAL A 117 1.35 10.29 -6.17
C VAL A 117 0.18 11.23 -6.45
N LYS A 118 0.30 12.02 -7.53
CA LYS A 118 -0.77 12.86 -8.06
C LYS A 118 -1.58 12.06 -9.08
N GLU A 119 -2.78 11.61 -8.67
CA GLU A 119 -3.68 10.84 -9.53
C GLU A 119 -4.08 11.62 -10.79
N THR A 120 -4.02 10.97 -11.95
CA THR A 120 -4.49 11.51 -13.23
C THR A 120 -4.79 10.38 -14.22
N ASN A 121 -5.77 10.58 -15.10
CA ASN A 121 -6.06 9.63 -16.17
C ASN A 121 -5.31 9.93 -17.47
N PHE A 122 -4.63 11.07 -17.56
CA PHE A 122 -3.82 11.43 -18.71
C PHE A 122 -2.65 12.34 -18.35
N LEU A 123 -1.63 12.34 -19.21
CA LEU A 123 -0.55 13.31 -19.25
C LEU A 123 -0.42 13.88 -20.66
N THR A 124 0.02 15.14 -20.79
CA THR A 124 0.11 15.86 -22.06
C THR A 124 1.52 16.41 -22.34
N ILE A 125 1.67 17.17 -23.42
CA ILE A 125 2.88 17.90 -23.77
C ILE A 125 2.84 19.33 -23.24
N ASP A 126 3.99 19.82 -22.76
CA ASP A 126 4.21 21.25 -22.59
C ASP A 126 4.68 21.88 -23.90
N ALA A 127 3.86 22.70 -24.55
CA ALA A 127 4.22 23.46 -25.74
C ALA A 127 4.25 24.98 -25.47
N SER A 128 4.51 25.40 -24.23
CA SER A 128 4.55 26.82 -23.83
C SER A 128 5.51 27.65 -24.68
N THR A 129 6.63 27.07 -25.12
CA THR A 129 7.61 27.74 -25.98
C THR A 129 7.09 28.07 -27.38
N ALA A 130 6.05 27.35 -27.83
CA ALA A 130 5.30 27.59 -29.07
C ALA A 130 4.10 28.54 -28.87
N GLY A 131 3.85 29.01 -27.64
CA GLY A 131 2.68 29.83 -27.29
C GLY A 131 1.42 29.03 -26.92
N GLU A 132 1.52 27.70 -26.80
CA GLU A 132 0.41 26.81 -26.44
C GLU A 132 0.73 26.05 -25.15
N PRO A 133 0.61 26.68 -23.97
CA PRO A 133 0.89 26.01 -22.69
C PRO A 133 -0.05 24.83 -22.45
N ALA A 134 0.44 23.85 -21.69
CA ALA A 134 -0.33 22.66 -21.34
C ALA A 134 -1.56 22.99 -20.47
N ASN A 135 -2.69 22.33 -20.74
CA ASN A 135 -3.90 22.39 -19.91
C ASN A 135 -4.01 21.21 -18.91
N GLY A 136 -2.89 20.61 -18.53
CA GLY A 136 -2.85 19.43 -17.67
C GLY A 136 -1.42 19.02 -17.30
N PRO A 137 -1.25 17.94 -16.51
CA PRO A 137 0.07 17.47 -16.13
C PRO A 137 0.82 16.97 -17.36
N THR A 138 2.10 17.28 -17.45
CA THR A 138 2.91 17.02 -18.65
C THR A 138 3.81 15.81 -18.46
N TRP A 139 4.19 15.11 -19.51
CA TRP A 139 5.22 14.06 -19.41
C TRP A 139 6.31 14.19 -20.47
N ILE A 140 6.08 15.05 -21.45
CA ILE A 140 7.06 15.52 -22.42
C ILE A 140 6.95 17.03 -22.60
N ILE A 141 8.00 17.63 -23.13
CA ILE A 141 8.11 19.05 -23.44
C ILE A 141 8.44 19.20 -24.92
N TYR A 142 7.76 20.12 -25.59
CA TYR A 142 8.10 20.62 -26.92
C TYR A 142 8.76 21.98 -26.79
N ASP A 143 10.04 22.02 -27.17
CA ASP A 143 10.83 23.24 -27.23
C ASP A 143 10.92 23.73 -28.68
N TYR A 144 9.92 24.52 -29.06
CA TYR A 144 9.84 25.18 -30.35
C TYR A 144 11.06 26.07 -30.62
N LYS A 145 11.56 26.76 -29.59
CA LYS A 145 12.67 27.72 -29.71
C LYS A 145 14.00 27.01 -29.92
N ASN A 146 14.17 25.82 -29.36
CA ASN A 146 15.38 25.02 -29.51
C ASN A 146 15.23 23.96 -30.61
N ASN A 147 15.12 24.43 -31.86
CA ASN A 147 15.06 23.57 -33.05
C ASN A 147 13.92 22.52 -32.99
N HIS A 148 12.76 22.88 -32.44
CA HIS A 148 11.60 22.01 -32.33
C HIS A 148 11.89 20.69 -31.59
N ALA A 149 12.81 20.72 -30.62
CA ALA A 149 13.20 19.54 -29.86
C ALA A 149 12.03 19.04 -28.99
N VAL A 150 11.99 17.73 -28.78
CA VAL A 150 11.05 17.07 -27.86
C VAL A 150 11.85 16.24 -26.88
N TYR A 151 11.58 16.39 -25.59
CA TYR A 151 12.26 15.65 -24.53
C TYR A 151 11.30 15.31 -23.38
N PRO A 152 11.62 14.32 -22.53
CA PRO A 152 10.83 14.01 -21.35
C PRO A 152 10.71 15.20 -20.39
N THR A 153 9.60 15.29 -19.66
CA THR A 153 9.54 16.17 -18.47
C THR A 153 10.56 15.66 -17.45
N ALA A 154 11.46 16.55 -17.02
CA ALA A 154 12.53 16.19 -16.08
C ALA A 154 11.98 15.65 -14.75
N ASP A 155 12.70 14.70 -14.16
CA ASP A 155 12.45 14.11 -12.84
C ASP A 155 11.08 13.41 -12.67
N ARG A 156 10.27 13.29 -13.72
CA ARG A 156 8.91 12.76 -13.66
C ARG A 156 8.86 11.25 -13.85
N TYR A 157 8.13 10.60 -12.95
CA TYR A 157 7.76 9.20 -13.01
C TYR A 157 6.25 9.07 -13.13
N ILE A 158 5.83 8.09 -13.91
CA ILE A 158 4.43 7.72 -14.12
C ILE A 158 4.21 6.42 -13.36
N VAL A 159 3.15 6.35 -12.58
CA VAL A 159 2.85 5.16 -11.77
C VAL A 159 1.51 4.57 -12.18
N PHE A 160 1.49 3.25 -12.34
CA PHE A 160 0.30 2.45 -12.58
C PHE A 160 0.12 1.47 -11.42
N TYR A 161 -1.07 1.40 -10.85
CA TYR A 161 -1.35 0.53 -9.69
C TYR A 161 -2.81 0.07 -9.67
N LYS A 162 -3.10 -1.11 -9.15
CA LYS A 162 -4.48 -1.65 -9.09
C LYS A 162 -5.18 -1.23 -7.79
N LYS A 163 -6.21 -0.38 -7.90
CA LYS A 163 -6.97 0.15 -6.73
C LYS A 163 -7.64 -0.93 -5.89
N ALA A 164 -8.11 -2.01 -6.53
CA ALA A 164 -8.83 -3.09 -5.86
C ALA A 164 -7.96 -3.77 -4.78
N ASP A 165 -6.64 -3.76 -4.98
CA ASP A 165 -5.68 -4.42 -4.09
C ASP A 165 -5.34 -3.53 -2.87
N ILE A 166 -5.33 -2.20 -3.06
CA ILE A 166 -5.19 -1.19 -1.98
C ILE A 166 -6.31 -1.33 -0.94
N THR A 167 -7.54 -1.55 -1.38
CA THR A 167 -8.71 -1.60 -0.49
C THR A 167 -8.96 -2.97 0.13
N SER A 168 -8.33 -4.02 -0.38
CA SER A 168 -8.53 -5.40 0.08
C SER A 168 -7.39 -5.91 0.95
N GLY A 169 -6.23 -5.22 0.96
CA GLY A 169 -5.07 -5.70 1.69
C GLY A 169 -4.22 -6.72 0.92
N ALA A 170 -4.48 -6.85 -0.38
CA ALA A 170 -3.73 -7.75 -1.23
C ALA A 170 -2.38 -7.15 -1.61
N GLN A 171 -1.44 -8.04 -1.96
CA GLN A 171 -0.24 -7.67 -2.69
C GLN A 171 -0.67 -6.89 -3.95
N THR A 172 -0.25 -5.64 -4.02
CA THR A 172 -0.60 -4.71 -5.10
C THR A 172 0.58 -4.57 -6.02
N GLU A 173 0.37 -4.88 -7.29
CA GLU A 173 1.33 -4.61 -8.37
C GLU A 173 1.35 -3.09 -8.62
N VAL A 174 2.53 -2.49 -8.45
CA VAL A 174 2.83 -1.09 -8.75
C VAL A 174 3.91 -1.05 -9.82
N ILE A 175 3.56 -0.52 -10.99
CA ILE A 175 4.50 -0.32 -12.09
C ILE A 175 4.89 1.15 -12.13
N ILE A 176 6.17 1.45 -11.94
CA ILE A 176 6.72 2.78 -12.16
C ILE A 176 7.31 2.80 -13.56
N MET A 177 7.09 3.88 -14.29
CA MET A 177 7.58 4.10 -15.64
C MET A 177 8.21 5.50 -15.77
N GLN A 178 9.27 5.61 -16.54
CA GLN A 178 9.92 6.87 -16.89
C GLN A 178 10.19 6.93 -18.40
N ALA A 179 9.95 8.08 -19.02
CA ALA A 179 10.47 8.35 -20.35
C ALA A 179 11.95 8.77 -20.21
N ASP A 180 12.87 7.89 -20.59
CA ASP A 180 14.32 8.14 -20.52
C ASP A 180 14.76 9.07 -21.65
N LYS A 181 14.19 8.85 -22.84
CA LYS A 181 14.49 9.65 -24.04
C LYS A 181 13.30 9.71 -24.96
N VAL A 182 13.10 10.88 -25.57
CA VAL A 182 12.18 11.06 -26.69
C VAL A 182 12.97 11.62 -27.85
N THR A 183 12.72 11.11 -29.05
CA THR A 183 13.20 11.70 -30.30
C THR A 183 12.02 11.91 -31.22
N ALA A 184 11.88 13.11 -31.75
CA ALA A 184 10.82 13.47 -32.69
C ALA A 184 11.42 13.96 -34.00
N LYS A 185 10.83 13.53 -35.13
CA LYS A 185 11.19 13.99 -36.46
C LYS A 185 10.03 13.77 -37.43
N ASP A 186 9.72 14.80 -38.24
CA ASP A 186 8.70 14.75 -39.29
C ASP A 186 7.33 14.26 -38.78
N GLY A 187 6.92 14.70 -37.59
CA GLY A 187 5.67 14.28 -36.94
C GLY A 187 5.72 12.91 -36.25
N ASN A 188 6.77 12.12 -36.48
CA ASN A 188 6.96 10.81 -35.84
C ASN A 188 7.75 10.96 -34.55
N ALA A 189 7.48 10.12 -33.56
CA ALA A 189 8.25 10.04 -32.33
C ALA A 189 8.72 8.62 -32.04
N ARG A 190 9.82 8.53 -31.29
CA ARG A 190 10.31 7.31 -30.67
C ARG A 190 10.60 7.59 -29.20
N TYR A 191 10.08 6.73 -28.34
CA TYR A 191 10.24 6.78 -26.91
C TYR A 191 11.15 5.64 -26.47
N GLN A 192 12.10 5.96 -25.61
CA GLN A 192 12.81 4.99 -24.78
C GLN A 192 12.20 5.08 -23.39
N LEU A 193 11.44 4.07 -23.00
CA LEU A 193 10.81 3.99 -21.69
C LEU A 193 11.60 3.02 -20.82
N LYS A 194 11.67 3.32 -19.53
CA LYS A 194 12.14 2.39 -18.50
C LYS A 194 10.97 2.13 -17.56
N SER A 195 10.84 0.90 -17.10
CA SER A 195 9.83 0.53 -16.12
C SER A 195 10.38 -0.45 -15.10
N GLU A 196 9.88 -0.35 -13.86
CA GLU A 196 10.11 -1.29 -12.78
C GLU A 196 8.75 -1.68 -12.19
N SER A 197 8.58 -2.98 -11.90
CA SER A 197 7.39 -3.49 -11.22
C SER A 197 7.73 -3.84 -9.79
N HIS A 198 6.87 -3.44 -8.87
CA HIS A 198 6.97 -3.70 -7.45
C HIS A 198 5.70 -4.35 -6.96
N ASP A 199 5.84 -5.47 -6.28
CA ASP A 199 4.75 -6.05 -5.53
C ASP A 199 4.81 -5.58 -4.09
N ILE A 200 3.87 -4.72 -3.70
CA ILE A 200 3.83 -4.14 -2.36
C ILE A 200 2.64 -4.65 -1.54
N ASN A 201 2.87 -4.91 -0.26
CA ASN A 201 1.78 -5.15 0.68
C ASN A 201 1.19 -3.80 1.10
N ILE A 202 -0.05 -3.54 0.70
CA ILE A 202 -0.73 -2.29 1.04
C ILE A 202 -1.62 -2.49 2.25
N LEU A 203 -1.25 -1.84 3.36
CA LEU A 203 -2.03 -1.77 4.57
C LEU A 203 -3.28 -0.93 4.35
N LYS A 204 -4.41 -1.51 4.74
CA LYS A 204 -5.68 -0.81 4.77
C LYS A 204 -5.84 -0.07 6.09
N GLU A 205 -5.93 1.25 6.01
CA GLU A 205 -6.49 2.08 7.06
C GLU A 205 -8.02 1.99 6.99
N LYS A 206 -8.65 1.43 8.03
CA LYS A 206 -10.11 1.43 8.15
C LYS A 206 -10.59 2.74 8.78
N GLU A 207 -11.77 3.17 8.36
CA GLU A 207 -12.45 4.31 8.96
C GLU A 207 -12.59 4.13 10.47
N VAL A 208 -12.50 5.25 11.19
CA VAL A 208 -12.71 5.26 12.64
C VAL A 208 -14.15 4.91 12.92
N LYS A 209 -14.36 3.89 13.75
CA LYS A 209 -15.68 3.49 14.21
C LYS A 209 -15.87 3.80 15.69
N THR A 210 -17.12 3.95 16.08
CA THR A 210 -17.50 4.09 17.49
C THR A 210 -18.06 2.77 17.98
N GLY A 211 -17.56 2.29 19.12
CA GLY A 211 -18.11 1.14 19.83
C GLY A 211 -18.67 1.55 21.18
N THR A 212 -19.66 0.81 21.69
CA THR A 212 -20.27 1.08 23.00
C THR A 212 -20.24 -0.16 23.87
N VAL A 213 -19.72 -0.04 25.09
CA VAL A 213 -19.66 -1.15 26.05
C VAL A 213 -20.11 -0.71 27.42
N ALA A 214 -21.18 -1.35 27.91
CA ALA A 214 -21.69 -1.17 29.26
C ALA A 214 -21.06 -2.22 30.19
N VAL A 215 -20.53 -1.77 31.32
CA VAL A 215 -19.86 -2.61 32.31
C VAL A 215 -20.47 -2.34 33.67
N ALA A 216 -21.20 -3.33 34.18
CA ALA A 216 -21.74 -3.30 35.53
C ALA A 216 -20.61 -3.43 36.56
N SER A 217 -20.76 -2.75 37.70
CA SER A 217 -19.75 -2.75 38.76
C SER A 217 -19.41 -4.16 39.24
N GLY A 218 -18.11 -4.47 39.28
CA GLY A 218 -17.61 -5.77 39.77
C GLY A 218 -17.85 -6.93 38.80
N LYS A 219 -18.33 -6.67 37.59
CA LYS A 219 -18.43 -7.67 36.52
C LYS A 219 -17.23 -7.57 35.58
N THR A 220 -16.89 -8.71 34.99
CA THR A 220 -15.98 -8.77 33.84
C THR A 220 -16.81 -8.84 32.57
N VAL A 221 -16.50 -8.00 31.59
CA VAL A 221 -17.14 -7.97 30.27
C VAL A 221 -16.06 -8.22 29.22
N PHE A 222 -16.24 -9.26 28.42
CA PHE A 222 -15.42 -9.56 27.25
C PHE A 222 -15.96 -8.82 26.04
N TYR A 223 -15.10 -8.15 25.30
CA TYR A 223 -15.53 -7.26 24.22
C TYR A 223 -14.68 -7.45 22.96
N ASP A 224 -15.37 -7.67 21.86
CA ASP A 224 -14.81 -7.67 20.52
C ASP A 224 -14.83 -6.24 19.97
N LEU A 225 -13.65 -5.60 20.03
CA LEU A 225 -13.45 -4.25 19.51
C LEU A 225 -13.79 -4.14 18.02
N LEU A 226 -13.62 -5.19 17.21
CA LEU A 226 -13.79 -5.12 15.76
C LEU A 226 -15.23 -5.33 15.31
N ASN A 227 -16.02 -6.07 16.09
CA ASN A 227 -17.44 -6.30 15.79
C ASN A 227 -18.40 -5.48 16.66
N ASP A 228 -17.89 -4.64 17.58
CA ASP A 228 -18.70 -3.86 18.53
C ASP A 228 -19.70 -4.75 19.29
N LYS A 229 -19.17 -5.82 19.89
CA LYS A 229 -19.99 -6.86 20.50
C LYS A 229 -19.43 -7.33 21.82
N ILE A 230 -20.29 -7.41 22.83
CA ILE A 230 -20.00 -8.15 24.06
C ILE A 230 -20.04 -9.64 23.75
N THR A 231 -19.00 -10.36 24.13
CA THR A 231 -18.89 -11.80 23.91
C THR A 231 -19.01 -12.55 25.23
N GLU A 232 -19.39 -13.83 25.14
CA GLU A 232 -19.50 -14.70 26.31
C GLU A 232 -18.15 -15.29 26.72
N THR A 233 -17.17 -15.31 25.80
CA THR A 233 -15.90 -16.01 26.00
C THR A 233 -14.68 -15.15 25.68
N VAL A 234 -13.56 -15.54 26.27
CA VAL A 234 -12.24 -14.92 26.12
C VAL A 234 -11.77 -15.04 24.66
N GLU A 235 -11.96 -16.21 24.04
CA GLU A 235 -11.42 -16.56 22.71
C GLU A 235 -12.00 -15.71 21.57
N THR A 236 -13.19 -15.15 21.77
CA THR A 236 -13.88 -14.32 20.78
C THR A 236 -13.78 -12.82 21.07
N SER A 237 -13.09 -12.44 22.15
CA SER A 237 -12.87 -11.04 22.52
C SER A 237 -11.43 -10.60 22.28
N LEU A 238 -11.24 -9.30 22.12
CA LEU A 238 -9.91 -8.70 22.02
C LEU A 238 -9.46 -8.12 23.36
N VAL A 239 -10.40 -7.56 24.10
CA VAL A 239 -10.17 -6.99 25.42
C VAL A 239 -11.25 -7.40 26.40
N ASN A 240 -10.95 -7.27 27.68
CA ASN A 240 -11.93 -7.35 28.74
C ASN A 240 -11.83 -6.16 29.68
N PHE A 241 -13.01 -5.72 30.12
CA PHE A 241 -13.21 -4.69 31.13
C PHE A 241 -13.57 -5.37 32.44
N SER A 242 -12.92 -4.98 33.53
CA SER A 242 -13.10 -5.58 34.85
C SER A 242 -12.81 -4.58 35.96
N GLY A 243 -12.87 -5.03 37.22
CA GLY A 243 -12.62 -4.19 38.38
C GLY A 243 -13.77 -3.24 38.71
N THR A 244 -13.48 -2.26 39.56
CA THR A 244 -14.45 -1.23 39.95
C THR A 244 -14.89 -0.48 38.69
N SER A 245 -16.20 -0.47 38.41
CA SER A 245 -16.74 0.32 37.29
C SER A 245 -16.14 -0.02 35.91
N GLY A 246 -15.60 -1.23 35.73
CA GLY A 246 -15.02 -1.67 34.46
C GLY A 246 -13.71 -0.98 34.06
N THR A 247 -13.06 -0.27 34.97
CA THR A 247 -11.89 0.57 34.66
C THR A 247 -10.57 -0.21 34.60
N THR A 248 -10.57 -1.52 34.80
CA THR A 248 -9.41 -2.38 34.53
C THR A 248 -9.55 -2.99 33.15
N LEU A 249 -8.66 -2.61 32.24
CA LEU A 249 -8.63 -3.06 30.86
C LEU A 249 -7.47 -4.04 30.65
N LYS A 250 -7.76 -5.19 30.04
CA LYS A 250 -6.76 -6.24 29.74
C LYS A 250 -6.97 -6.79 28.34
N PRO A 251 -5.91 -7.30 27.67
CA PRO A 251 -6.09 -8.11 26.49
C PRO A 251 -6.78 -9.42 26.89
N SER A 252 -7.68 -9.90 26.05
CA SER A 252 -8.29 -11.22 26.20
C SER A 252 -7.54 -12.32 25.47
N THR A 253 -6.57 -11.96 24.64
CA THR A 253 -5.82 -12.92 23.82
C THR A 253 -4.34 -12.58 23.80
N THR A 254 -3.50 -13.60 23.70
CA THR A 254 -2.04 -13.46 23.53
C THR A 254 -1.65 -13.21 22.07
N ALA A 255 -2.61 -13.23 21.13
CA ALA A 255 -2.36 -12.97 19.72
C ALA A 255 -1.88 -11.53 19.44
N TYR A 256 -2.09 -10.61 20.39
CA TYR A 256 -1.70 -9.22 20.27
C TYR A 256 -0.77 -8.83 21.42
N LYS A 257 0.23 -8.02 21.10
CA LYS A 257 0.88 -7.18 22.10
C LYS A 257 -0.10 -6.08 22.53
N PHE A 258 -0.15 -5.82 23.83
CA PHE A 258 -1.06 -4.84 24.42
C PHE A 258 -0.28 -3.75 25.13
N GLY A 259 -0.77 -2.52 25.06
CA GLY A 259 -0.11 -1.39 25.68
C GLY A 259 -0.76 -0.08 25.31
N TYR A 260 0.01 0.99 25.40
CA TYR A 260 -0.46 2.33 25.14
C TYR A 260 0.65 3.24 24.62
N PHE A 261 0.27 4.39 24.09
CA PHE A 261 1.15 5.53 23.89
C PHE A 261 0.37 6.81 24.19
N ASP A 262 1.08 7.92 24.37
CA ASP A 262 0.48 9.22 24.67
C ASP A 262 0.79 10.20 23.53
N LEU A 263 -0.23 10.83 22.94
CA LEU A 263 -0.09 11.86 21.90
C LEU A 263 -0.89 13.12 22.26
N LYS A 264 -0.16 14.17 22.63
CA LYS A 264 -0.76 15.43 23.09
C LYS A 264 -1.57 16.12 22.00
N GLY A 265 -2.84 16.41 22.30
CA GLY A 265 -3.70 17.23 21.44
C GLY A 265 -4.05 16.59 20.10
N LYS A 266 -3.90 15.27 19.98
CA LYS A 266 -4.27 14.50 18.79
C LYS A 266 -5.59 13.77 18.98
N ALA A 267 -6.37 13.68 17.90
CA ALA A 267 -7.51 12.79 17.81
C ALA A 267 -7.05 11.42 17.25
N ILE A 268 -7.89 10.40 17.36
CA ILE A 268 -7.54 9.07 16.82
C ILE A 268 -7.52 9.08 15.28
N GLU A 269 -8.33 9.96 14.70
CA GLU A 269 -8.42 10.23 13.28
C GLU A 269 -7.08 10.71 12.71
N ASP A 270 -6.28 11.44 13.49
CA ASP A 270 -5.01 12.02 13.06
C ASP A 270 -3.87 10.98 12.94
N ILE A 271 -4.03 9.79 13.52
CA ILE A 271 -2.98 8.76 13.53
C ILE A 271 -2.95 8.05 12.18
N LYS A 272 -1.84 8.13 11.46
CA LYS A 272 -1.68 7.46 10.16
C LYS A 272 -0.71 6.29 10.27
N ILE A 273 -0.80 5.34 9.32
CA ILE A 273 0.11 4.19 9.21
C ILE A 273 1.58 4.63 9.26
N ALA A 274 1.92 5.69 8.53
CA ALA A 274 3.29 6.21 8.45
C ALA A 274 3.86 6.67 9.80
N ASN A 275 3.01 7.00 10.77
CA ASN A 275 3.45 7.45 12.09
C ASN A 275 3.61 6.30 13.09
N LEU A 276 3.15 5.08 12.78
CA LEU A 276 3.09 3.99 13.74
C LEU A 276 4.46 3.62 14.34
N LYS A 277 5.52 3.65 13.52
CA LYS A 277 6.89 3.35 13.98
C LYS A 277 7.47 4.41 14.93
N GLU A 278 6.92 5.62 14.90
CA GLU A 278 7.41 6.78 15.67
C GLU A 278 6.70 6.89 17.03
N LEU A 279 5.66 6.09 17.25
CA LEU A 279 4.91 6.09 18.50
C LEU A 279 5.75 5.48 19.63
N ASP A 280 5.88 6.22 20.74
CA ASP A 280 6.49 5.74 21.99
C ASP A 280 5.57 4.72 22.68
N PHE A 281 5.50 3.52 22.11
CA PHE A 281 4.66 2.45 22.61
C PHE A 281 5.23 1.81 23.87
N LYS A 282 4.39 1.74 24.89
CA LYS A 282 4.66 1.15 26.19
C LYS A 282 3.82 -0.11 26.33
N GLU A 283 4.50 -1.26 26.27
CA GLU A 283 3.87 -2.55 26.51
C GLU A 283 3.35 -2.63 27.95
N ALA A 284 2.15 -3.18 28.12
CA ALA A 284 1.52 -3.37 29.42
C ALA A 284 0.79 -4.72 29.44
N THR A 285 0.54 -5.25 30.64
CA THR A 285 -0.31 -6.44 30.82
C THR A 285 -1.73 -6.09 31.23
N SER A 286 -1.92 -4.88 31.79
CA SER A 286 -3.23 -4.30 32.06
C SER A 286 -3.12 -2.78 32.18
N LEU A 287 -4.22 -2.08 31.92
CA LEU A 287 -4.37 -0.65 32.21
C LEU A 287 -5.44 -0.48 33.29
N GLY A 288 -5.13 0.29 34.33
CA GLY A 288 -6.01 0.46 35.49
C GLY A 288 -6.63 1.85 35.62
N LEU A 289 -7.16 2.10 36.82
CA LEU A 289 -7.69 3.38 37.27
C LEU A 289 -6.65 4.12 38.11
N ASP A 290 -6.44 5.40 37.82
CA ASP A 290 -5.81 6.31 38.78
C ASP A 290 -6.85 6.73 39.83
N ALA A 291 -6.70 6.22 41.04
CA ALA A 291 -7.54 6.55 42.20
C ALA A 291 -6.74 7.28 43.30
N THR A 292 -5.67 7.99 42.94
CA THR A 292 -4.85 8.76 43.89
C THR A 292 -5.65 9.78 44.67
N SER A 293 -6.71 10.34 44.09
CA SER A 293 -7.65 11.24 44.77
C SER A 293 -8.40 10.59 45.94
N MET A 294 -8.38 9.26 46.06
CA MET A 294 -8.87 8.48 47.20
C MET A 294 -7.77 8.04 48.16
N ASN A 295 -6.54 8.57 48.01
CA ASN A 295 -5.34 8.08 48.69
C ASN A 295 -5.00 6.60 48.38
N VAL A 296 -5.43 6.11 47.21
CA VAL A 296 -5.06 4.77 46.72
C VAL A 296 -3.85 4.91 45.80
N PRO A 297 -2.69 4.29 46.11
CA PRO A 297 -1.52 4.35 45.23
C PRO A 297 -1.79 3.72 43.87
N VAL A 298 -1.23 4.32 42.81
CA VAL A 298 -1.26 3.75 41.46
C VAL A 298 -0.25 2.60 41.39
N THR A 299 -0.73 1.42 41.00
CA THR A 299 0.07 0.18 40.96
C THR A 299 0.51 -0.22 39.55
N GLY A 300 0.24 0.60 38.54
CA GLY A 300 0.60 0.32 37.15
C GLY A 300 0.12 1.41 36.19
N PRO A 301 0.28 1.21 34.87
CA PRO A 301 -0.20 2.15 33.89
C PRO A 301 -1.73 2.26 33.95
N THR A 302 -2.25 3.47 33.75
CA THR A 302 -3.67 3.78 33.84
C THR A 302 -4.25 4.12 32.47
N TRP A 303 -5.54 3.98 32.28
CA TRP A 303 -6.24 4.54 31.11
C TRP A 303 -7.48 5.34 31.49
N MET A 304 -7.77 5.34 32.78
CA MET A 304 -8.86 6.06 33.44
C MET A 304 -8.32 6.77 34.67
N VAL A 305 -8.95 7.88 35.02
CA VAL A 305 -8.63 8.71 36.18
C VAL A 305 -9.91 8.98 36.95
N TYR A 306 -9.87 8.86 38.27
CA TYR A 306 -10.97 9.18 39.16
C TYR A 306 -10.75 10.55 39.82
N ALA A 307 -11.71 11.46 39.65
CA ALA A 307 -11.58 12.87 40.06
C ALA A 307 -11.87 13.15 41.53
N GLY A 308 -12.25 12.15 42.33
CA GLY A 308 -12.52 12.34 43.76
C GLY A 308 -13.75 13.19 44.07
N ALA A 309 -13.94 13.51 45.35
CA ALA A 309 -15.04 14.38 45.77
C ALA A 309 -14.83 15.83 45.26
N PRO A 310 -15.92 16.56 44.93
CA PRO A 310 -17.32 16.17 45.08
C PRO A 310 -17.91 15.45 43.86
N THR A 311 -17.18 15.37 42.74
CA THR A 311 -17.75 14.90 41.47
C THR A 311 -17.86 13.38 41.38
N HIS A 312 -16.95 12.66 42.03
CA HIS A 312 -16.83 11.20 41.98
C HIS A 312 -16.81 10.64 40.54
N ALA A 313 -16.38 11.46 39.58
CA ALA A 313 -16.41 11.13 38.17
C ALA A 313 -15.15 10.38 37.73
N VAL A 314 -15.31 9.56 36.69
CA VAL A 314 -14.20 8.87 36.00
C VAL A 314 -13.99 9.58 34.65
N TYR A 315 -12.74 9.72 34.24
CA TYR A 315 -12.37 10.33 32.97
C TYR A 315 -11.31 9.47 32.27
N PRO A 316 -11.24 9.45 30.93
CA PRO A 316 -10.11 8.85 30.23
C PRO A 316 -8.81 9.56 30.65
N THR A 317 -7.71 8.81 30.77
CA THR A 317 -6.39 9.42 30.91
C THR A 317 -6.11 10.30 29.69
N ALA A 318 -5.78 11.57 29.92
CA ALA A 318 -5.56 12.54 28.86
C ALA A 318 -4.48 12.05 27.87
N ASP A 319 -4.69 12.35 26.58
CA ASP A 319 -3.77 12.06 25.49
C ASP A 319 -3.41 10.58 25.26
N ARG A 320 -3.99 9.65 26.03
CA ARG A 320 -3.66 8.22 25.98
C ARG A 320 -4.48 7.47 24.94
N PHE A 321 -3.78 6.65 24.16
CA PHE A 321 -4.34 5.71 23.21
C PHE A 321 -3.93 4.29 23.60
N VAL A 322 -4.89 3.37 23.58
CA VAL A 322 -4.64 1.95 23.83
C VAL A 322 -4.40 1.26 22.50
N VAL A 323 -3.42 0.35 22.47
CA VAL A 323 -3.02 -0.35 21.25
C VAL A 323 -2.99 -1.85 21.46
N LEU A 324 -3.51 -2.56 20.47
CA LEU A 324 -3.30 -3.99 20.24
C LEU A 324 -2.61 -4.15 18.89
N TYR A 325 -1.50 -4.88 18.81
CA TYR A 325 -0.90 -5.18 17.51
C TYR A 325 -0.31 -6.58 17.39
N LYS A 326 -0.31 -7.10 16.16
CA LYS A 326 0.34 -8.35 15.78
C LYS A 326 1.75 -8.06 15.24
N GLY A 327 2.76 -8.64 15.88
CA GLY A 327 4.15 -8.55 15.42
C GLY A 327 5.15 -8.40 16.57
N THR A 328 6.42 -8.22 16.21
CA THR A 328 7.51 -8.03 17.17
C THR A 328 7.60 -6.58 17.67
N SER A 329 7.28 -5.62 16.81
CA SER A 329 7.29 -4.17 17.08
C SER A 329 6.19 -3.45 16.28
N LEU A 330 5.75 -2.29 16.76
CA LEU A 330 5.00 -1.36 15.92
C LEU A 330 5.92 -0.86 14.81
N SER A 331 5.45 -0.99 13.57
CA SER A 331 6.18 -0.57 12.38
C SER A 331 5.19 0.06 11.40
N GLU A 332 5.69 0.47 10.25
CA GLU A 332 4.84 0.82 9.10
C GLU A 332 4.34 -0.42 8.33
N ASN A 333 4.66 -1.65 8.78
CA ASN A 333 4.30 -2.93 8.15
C ASN A 333 3.63 -3.96 9.08
N PRO A 334 2.79 -3.58 10.05
CA PRO A 334 2.20 -4.51 11.00
C PRO A 334 1.20 -5.42 10.30
N ASN A 335 1.05 -6.67 10.75
CA ASN A 335 -0.02 -7.52 10.21
C ASN A 335 -1.40 -6.96 10.57
N GLU A 336 -1.51 -6.41 11.78
CA GLU A 336 -2.73 -5.76 12.26
C GLU A 336 -2.38 -4.86 13.45
N VAL A 337 -2.95 -3.66 13.49
CA VAL A 337 -2.90 -2.72 14.62
C VAL A 337 -4.30 -2.21 14.87
N ILE A 338 -4.74 -2.27 16.11
CA ILE A 338 -6.01 -1.74 16.58
C ILE A 338 -5.65 -0.69 17.63
N ILE A 339 -5.96 0.57 17.33
CA ILE A 339 -5.82 1.68 18.26
C ILE A 339 -7.23 2.03 18.73
N PHE A 340 -7.40 2.28 20.02
CA PHE A 340 -8.66 2.79 20.54
C PHE A 340 -8.47 3.70 21.73
N LYS A 341 -9.46 4.56 21.97
CA LYS A 341 -9.54 5.43 23.14
C LYS A 341 -10.97 5.54 23.62
N ALA A 342 -11.18 5.70 24.92
CA ALA A 342 -12.46 6.16 25.43
C ALA A 342 -12.63 7.63 25.03
N ASN A 343 -13.67 7.91 24.27
CA ASN A 343 -14.01 9.27 23.83
C ASN A 343 -15.03 9.90 24.77
N GLU A 344 -16.00 9.12 25.19
CA GLU A 344 -16.99 9.50 26.18
C GLU A 344 -17.21 8.34 27.14
N LEU A 345 -17.66 8.66 28.34
CA LEU A 345 -18.13 7.68 29.29
C LEU A 345 -19.34 8.24 30.04
N VAL A 346 -20.29 7.37 30.31
CA VAL A 346 -21.52 7.68 31.07
C VAL A 346 -21.52 6.80 32.31
N THR A 347 -21.60 7.43 33.48
CA THR A 347 -21.68 6.74 34.76
C THR A 347 -23.12 6.73 35.26
N ALA A 348 -23.64 5.56 35.62
CA ALA A 348 -24.93 5.41 36.29
C ALA A 348 -24.71 4.67 37.62
N GLY A 349 -24.61 5.42 38.72
CA GLY A 349 -24.15 4.86 39.98
C GLY A 349 -22.72 4.35 39.87
N ARG A 350 -22.51 3.04 40.06
CA ARG A 350 -21.19 2.39 39.90
C ARG A 350 -20.98 1.74 38.54
N ASP A 351 -22.01 1.74 37.69
CA ASP A 351 -21.95 1.17 36.35
C ASP A 351 -21.42 2.20 35.37
N VAL A 352 -20.65 1.76 34.37
CA VAL A 352 -20.04 2.64 33.38
C VAL A 352 -20.36 2.15 31.98
N THR A 353 -20.77 3.06 31.13
CA THR A 353 -20.85 2.84 29.68
C THR A 353 -19.72 3.60 29.01
N PHE A 354 -18.80 2.89 28.37
CA PHE A 354 -17.72 3.47 27.58
C PHE A 354 -18.17 3.62 26.13
N LYS A 355 -17.96 4.80 25.55
CA LYS A 355 -17.97 4.99 24.09
C LYS A 355 -16.53 5.08 23.61
N LEU A 356 -16.12 4.08 22.83
CA LEU A 356 -14.77 3.94 22.33
C LEU A 356 -14.71 4.43 20.89
N LYS A 357 -13.71 5.22 20.54
CA LYS A 357 -13.31 5.36 19.13
C LYS A 357 -12.22 4.34 18.83
N ILE A 358 -12.36 3.64 17.72
CA ILE A 358 -11.54 2.50 17.34
C ILE A 358 -11.07 2.71 15.90
N LYS A 359 -9.76 2.59 15.69
CA LYS A 359 -9.11 2.68 14.38
C LYS A 359 -8.30 1.41 14.15
N GLN A 360 -8.42 0.84 12.96
CA GLN A 360 -7.74 -0.41 12.60
C GLN A 360 -6.88 -0.19 11.36
N PHE A 361 -5.65 -0.68 11.43
CA PHE A 361 -4.74 -0.85 10.31
C PHE A 361 -4.54 -2.36 10.12
N ILE A 362 -4.80 -2.89 8.94
CA ILE A 362 -4.68 -4.32 8.68
C ILE A 362 -4.00 -4.55 7.34
N LYS A 363 -3.17 -5.60 7.27
CA LYS A 363 -2.66 -6.08 5.99
C LYS A 363 -3.78 -6.54 5.10
#